data_AF-A0A315ZVT2-F1
#
_entry.id   AF-A0A315ZVT2-F1
#
_cell.length_a   1.000
_cell.length_b   1.000
_cell.length_c   1.000
_cell.angle_alpha   90.00
_cell.angle_beta   90.00
_cell.angle_gamma   90.00
#
_symmetry.space_group_name_H-M   'P 1'
#
loop_
_entity.id
_entity.type
_entity.pdbx_description
1 polymer ?
#
loop_
_entity_poly.entity_id
_entity_poly.type
_entity_poly.pdbx_seq_one_letter_code
_entity_poly.pdbx_strand_id
1 'polypeptide(L)'
;MFEELDGEFHFDLDPCADSKNHKCNLYYTKEQDGLKKDWQGHTVFCNPPYGRKKTAVWMKKCAEEAKKPGTKVVMLVPARTDTIAFHEYVWNKAEIRFLKGRLKFEVDGKEHKDPAPFPSMVVIFRPEVRINESNL
;
A
#
# COMPACT_ATOMS: atom_id res chain seq x y z
N MET A 1 -0.58 12.33 7.00
CA MET A 1 -0.76 10.87 6.81
C MET A 1 0.46 10.25 6.17
N PHE A 2 0.85 10.58 4.93
CA PHE A 2 2.04 9.98 4.30
C PHE A 2 3.30 10.19 5.16
N GLU A 3 3.60 11.43 5.54
CA GLU A 3 4.79 11.77 6.36
C GLU A 3 4.86 11.03 7.69
N GLU A 4 3.73 10.79 8.34
CA GLU A 4 3.66 10.04 9.60
C GLU A 4 3.99 8.56 9.39
N LEU A 5 3.41 7.96 8.34
CA LEU A 5 3.74 6.58 7.95
C LEU A 5 5.19 6.46 7.49
N ASP A 6 5.70 7.44 6.75
CA ASP A 6 7.08 7.45 6.27
C ASP A 6 8.08 7.60 7.41
N GLY A 7 7.76 8.40 8.43
CA GLY A 7 8.54 8.48 9.66
C GLY A 7 8.61 7.15 10.43
N GLU A 8 7.58 6.30 10.34
CA GLU A 8 7.57 4.97 10.96
C GLU A 8 8.25 3.90 10.09
N PHE A 9 7.96 3.89 8.79
CA PHE A 9 8.28 2.76 7.92
C PHE A 9 9.48 2.99 7.02
N HIS A 10 9.83 4.26 6.74
CA HIS A 10 10.90 4.70 5.83
C HIS A 10 10.74 4.12 4.42
N PHE A 11 9.79 4.68 3.66
CA PHE A 11 9.46 4.17 2.33
C PHE A 11 10.55 4.52 1.32
N ASP A 12 10.88 3.55 0.47
CA ASP A 12 11.82 3.73 -0.62
C ASP A 12 11.19 3.51 -2.01
N LEU A 13 10.02 2.86 -2.08
CA LEU A 13 9.29 2.57 -3.32
C LEU A 13 7.83 3.04 -3.30
N ASP A 14 7.43 3.78 -4.34
CA ASP A 14 6.04 4.10 -4.68
C ASP A 14 5.63 3.49 -6.04
N PRO A 15 5.01 2.29 -6.06
CA PRO A 15 4.77 1.56 -7.29
C PRO A 15 3.55 2.07 -8.06
N CYS A 16 2.84 3.09 -7.54
CA CYS A 16 1.61 3.58 -8.13
C CYS A 16 1.58 5.11 -8.18
N ALA A 17 2.55 5.67 -8.87
CA ALA A 17 2.73 7.10 -8.99
C ALA A 17 2.72 7.57 -10.45
N ASP A 18 2.89 8.88 -10.62
CA ASP A 18 3.39 9.54 -11.82
C ASP A 18 4.57 10.46 -11.46
N SER A 19 5.12 11.14 -12.46
CA SER A 19 6.27 12.04 -12.27
C SER A 19 5.98 13.28 -11.41
N LYS A 20 4.73 13.55 -11.05
CA LYS A 20 4.31 14.72 -10.27
C LYS A 20 3.83 14.37 -8.87
N ASN A 21 3.31 13.16 -8.66
CA ASN A 21 2.65 12.77 -7.41
C ASN A 21 3.43 11.72 -6.59
N HIS A 22 4.57 11.24 -7.10
CA HIS A 22 5.39 10.24 -6.43
C HIS A 22 5.74 10.66 -5.00
N LYS A 23 5.65 9.72 -4.07
CA LYS A 23 5.99 9.95 -2.66
C LYS A 23 7.36 9.40 -2.26
N CYS A 24 7.98 8.60 -3.13
CA CYS A 24 9.31 8.03 -2.96
C CYS A 24 10.24 8.41 -4.12
N ASN A 25 11.57 8.26 -3.92
CA ASN A 25 12.55 8.48 -4.97
C ASN A 25 12.48 7.41 -6.08
N LEU A 26 12.28 6.14 -5.70
CA LEU A 26 11.97 5.08 -6.65
C LEU A 26 10.45 5.00 -6.80
N TYR A 27 9.98 5.10 -8.03
CA TYR A 27 8.55 5.01 -8.34
C TYR A 27 8.31 4.43 -9.72
N TYR A 28 7.08 3.94 -9.94
CA TYR A 28 6.65 3.45 -11.25
C TYR A 28 5.49 4.27 -11.80
N THR A 29 5.65 4.76 -13.03
CA THR A 29 4.59 5.41 -13.77
C THR A 29 3.57 4.40 -14.30
N LYS A 30 2.42 4.91 -14.75
CA LYS A 30 1.38 4.10 -15.41
C LYS A 30 1.93 3.29 -16.60
N GLU A 31 2.85 3.85 -17.37
CA GLU A 31 3.49 3.20 -18.53
C GLU A 31 4.44 2.08 -18.10
N GLN A 32 5.11 2.26 -16.96
CA GLN A 32 6.02 1.26 -16.39
C GLN A 32 5.27 0.10 -15.73
N ASP A 33 4.00 0.28 -15.39
CA ASP A 33 3.10 -0.72 -14.84
C ASP A 33 3.66 -1.40 -13.59
N GLY A 34 3.50 -0.75 -12.43
CA GLY A 34 4.02 -1.24 -11.15
C GLY A 34 3.53 -2.64 -10.75
N LEU A 35 2.42 -3.13 -11.31
CA LEU A 35 1.94 -4.49 -11.12
C LEU A 35 2.86 -5.55 -11.76
N LYS A 36 3.68 -5.17 -12.74
CA LYS A 36 4.63 -6.07 -13.42
C LYS A 36 6.04 -5.99 -12.87
N LYS A 37 6.30 -5.12 -11.91
CA LYS A 37 7.62 -4.91 -11.31
C LYS A 37 7.82 -5.79 -10.08
N ASP A 38 9.06 -6.18 -9.86
CA ASP A 38 9.49 -6.84 -8.63
C ASP A 38 9.73 -5.79 -7.55
N TRP A 39 9.18 -5.99 -6.35
CA TRP A 39 9.34 -5.08 -5.21
C TRP A 39 10.22 -5.68 -4.12
N GLN A 40 10.87 -6.81 -4.38
CA GLN A 40 11.69 -7.50 -3.40
C GLN A 40 12.73 -6.59 -2.75
N GLY A 41 12.80 -6.62 -1.42
CA GLY A 41 13.80 -5.89 -0.62
C GLY A 41 13.45 -4.44 -0.32
N HIS A 42 12.31 -3.95 -0.80
CA HIS A 42 11.86 -2.57 -0.60
C HIS A 42 10.87 -2.42 0.55
N THR A 43 10.80 -1.20 1.12
CA THR A 43 9.69 -0.75 1.95
C THR A 43 8.75 0.11 1.11
N VAL A 44 7.63 -0.48 0.75
CA VAL A 44 6.73 0.02 -0.29
C VAL A 44 5.57 0.81 0.32
N PHE A 45 5.32 2.02 -0.19
CA PHE A 45 4.06 2.73 0.00
C PHE A 45 3.18 2.58 -1.24
N CYS A 46 2.06 1.85 -1.13
CA CYS A 46 1.15 1.62 -2.25
C CYS A 46 -0.18 2.38 -2.05
N ASN A 47 -0.41 3.40 -2.87
CA ASN A 47 -1.68 4.12 -2.94
C ASN A 47 -2.32 3.96 -4.34
N PRO A 48 -2.95 2.80 -4.63
CA PRO A 48 -3.39 2.46 -5.97
C PRO A 48 -4.59 3.28 -6.46
N PRO A 49 -4.84 3.38 -7.78
CA PRO A 49 -6.09 3.95 -8.29
C PRO A 49 -7.27 3.12 -7.76
N TYR A 50 -8.24 3.81 -7.19
CA TYR A 50 -9.39 3.15 -6.58
C TYR A 50 -10.41 2.66 -7.62
N GLY A 51 -11.04 1.54 -7.29
CA GLY A 51 -12.12 0.94 -8.07
C GLY A 51 -12.19 -0.56 -7.79
N ARG A 52 -13.40 -1.13 -7.68
CA ARG A 52 -13.61 -2.50 -7.15
C ARG A 52 -12.66 -3.54 -7.76
N LYS A 53 -12.55 -3.59 -9.09
CA LYS A 53 -11.64 -4.53 -9.78
C LYS A 53 -10.17 -4.17 -9.63
N LYS A 54 -9.82 -2.88 -9.75
CA LYS A 54 -8.42 -2.41 -9.68
C LYS A 54 -7.84 -2.59 -8.28
N THR A 55 -8.56 -2.16 -7.24
CA THR A 55 -8.14 -2.30 -5.84
C THR A 55 -7.90 -3.76 -5.45
N ALA A 56 -8.71 -4.70 -5.95
CA ALA A 56 -8.50 -6.12 -5.70
C ALA A 56 -7.18 -6.65 -6.29
N VAL A 57 -6.82 -6.25 -7.51
CA VAL A 57 -5.56 -6.65 -8.16
C VAL A 57 -4.36 -6.09 -7.39
N TRP A 58 -4.42 -4.84 -6.94
CA TRP A 58 -3.37 -4.24 -6.12
C TRP A 58 -3.26 -4.85 -4.72
N MET A 59 -4.38 -5.17 -4.06
CA MET A 59 -4.39 -5.91 -2.79
C MET A 59 -3.67 -7.25 -2.92
N LYS A 60 -4.00 -8.02 -3.97
CA LYS A 60 -3.33 -9.28 -4.27
C LYS A 60 -1.82 -9.08 -4.44
N LYS A 61 -1.42 -8.12 -5.30
CA LYS A 61 -0.01 -7.81 -5.54
C LYS A 61 0.74 -7.44 -4.27
N CYS A 62 0.17 -6.58 -3.42
CA CYS A 62 0.77 -6.17 -2.15
C CYS A 62 1.01 -7.38 -1.23
N ALA A 63 0.01 -8.25 -1.10
CA ALA A 63 0.11 -9.45 -0.27
C ALA A 63 1.12 -10.48 -0.82
N GLU A 64 1.29 -10.56 -2.14
CA GLU A 64 2.27 -11.45 -2.78
C GLU A 64 3.70 -10.93 -2.65
N GLU A 65 3.92 -9.63 -2.86
CA GLU A 65 5.24 -9.01 -2.74
C GLU A 65 5.75 -9.00 -1.29
N ALA A 66 4.87 -8.77 -0.32
CA ALA A 66 5.27 -8.78 1.09
C ALA A 66 5.77 -10.14 1.60
N LYS A 67 5.54 -11.23 0.85
CA LYS A 67 6.12 -12.56 1.15
C LYS A 67 7.57 -12.68 0.71
N LYS A 68 8.07 -11.77 -0.11
CA LYS A 68 9.44 -11.81 -0.61
C LYS A 68 10.43 -11.33 0.45
N PRO A 69 11.67 -11.85 0.46
CA PRO A 69 12.68 -11.48 1.45
C PRO A 69 12.86 -9.96 1.56
N GLY A 70 12.92 -9.45 2.79
CA GLY A 70 13.17 -8.03 3.07
C GLY A 70 12.08 -7.07 2.59
N THR A 71 10.90 -7.55 2.20
CA THR A 71 9.87 -6.71 1.58
C THR A 71 8.79 -6.34 2.58
N LYS A 72 8.58 -5.03 2.78
CA LYS A 72 7.51 -4.49 3.62
C LYS A 72 6.54 -3.72 2.75
N VAL A 73 5.25 -3.93 2.89
CA VAL A 73 4.26 -3.21 2.06
C VAL A 73 3.22 -2.54 2.94
N VAL A 74 3.09 -1.22 2.80
CA VAL A 74 2.05 -0.41 3.44
C VAL A 74 1.13 0.12 2.36
N MET A 75 -0.13 -0.29 2.40
CA MET A 75 -1.12 -0.01 1.38
C MET A 75 -2.25 0.87 1.92
N LEU A 76 -2.60 1.94 1.20
CA LEU A 76 -3.76 2.78 1.48
C LEU A 76 -4.91 2.42 0.55
N VAL A 77 -6.07 2.06 1.11
CA VAL A 77 -7.24 1.63 0.33
C VAL A 77 -8.54 2.04 1.00
N PRO A 78 -9.67 2.05 0.26
CA PRO A 78 -11.00 2.13 0.86
C PRO A 78 -11.23 0.99 1.86
N ALA A 79 -11.81 1.29 3.01
CA ALA A 79 -12.14 0.30 4.05
C ALA A 79 -13.41 -0.50 3.66
N ARG A 80 -13.28 -1.36 2.64
CA ARG A 80 -14.33 -2.24 2.12
C ARG A 80 -14.15 -3.66 2.63
N THR A 81 -14.53 -3.86 3.89
CA THR A 81 -14.38 -5.12 4.60
C THR A 81 -15.33 -6.22 4.12
N ASP A 82 -16.29 -5.89 3.25
CA ASP A 82 -17.26 -6.81 2.65
C ASP A 82 -16.73 -7.56 1.40
N THR A 83 -15.55 -7.18 0.89
CA THR A 83 -15.07 -7.67 -0.41
C THR A 83 -14.32 -9.00 -0.28
N ILE A 84 -14.43 -9.84 -1.31
CA ILE A 84 -13.65 -11.09 -1.44
C ILE A 84 -12.16 -10.82 -1.28
N ALA A 85 -11.63 -9.79 -1.98
CA ALA A 85 -10.21 -9.44 -1.92
C ALA A 85 -9.74 -9.07 -0.50
N PHE A 86 -10.58 -8.40 0.30
CA PHE A 86 -10.26 -8.12 1.69
C PHE A 86 -10.10 -9.42 2.49
N HIS A 87 -11.05 -10.35 2.38
CA HIS A 87 -10.97 -11.62 3.11
C HIS A 87 -9.84 -12.54 2.61
N GLU A 88 -9.59 -12.55 1.30
CA GLU A 88 -8.53 -13.36 0.69
C GLU A 88 -7.14 -12.84 1.05
N TYR A 89 -6.89 -11.53 0.97
CA TYR A 89 -5.53 -10.99 1.02
C TYR A 89 -5.20 -10.23 2.30
N VAL A 90 -6.18 -9.69 3.04
CA VAL A 90 -5.93 -8.77 4.15
C VAL A 90 -6.36 -9.34 5.50
N TRP A 91 -7.59 -9.86 5.60
CA TRP A 91 -8.17 -10.32 6.87
C TRP A 91 -7.33 -11.44 7.49
N ASN A 92 -6.94 -11.26 8.76
CA ASN A 92 -6.04 -12.13 9.53
C ASN A 92 -4.67 -12.39 8.89
N LYS A 93 -4.24 -11.55 7.94
CA LYS A 93 -2.96 -11.67 7.21
C LYS A 93 -2.10 -10.41 7.27
N ALA A 94 -2.65 -9.31 7.76
CA ALA A 94 -1.99 -8.01 7.83
C ALA A 94 -2.45 -7.24 9.07
N GLU A 95 -1.60 -6.31 9.51
CA GLU A 95 -2.01 -5.27 10.46
C GLU A 95 -2.91 -4.26 9.73
N ILE A 96 -4.02 -3.86 10.37
CA ILE A 96 -5.00 -2.93 9.78
C ILE A 96 -5.14 -1.74 10.73
N ARG A 97 -4.98 -0.52 10.18
CA ARG A 97 -5.23 0.73 10.89
C ARG A 97 -6.35 1.50 10.20
N PHE A 98 -7.48 1.67 10.87
CA PHE A 98 -8.58 2.49 10.38
C PHE A 98 -8.27 3.97 10.60
N LEU A 99 -8.59 4.79 9.60
CA LEU A 99 -8.42 6.24 9.70
C LEU A 99 -9.68 6.89 10.24
N LYS A 100 -9.53 7.80 11.20
CA LYS A 100 -10.64 8.61 11.71
C LYS A 100 -10.98 9.70 10.69
N GLY A 101 -12.23 9.74 10.24
CA GLY A 101 -12.69 10.69 9.23
C GLY A 101 -12.41 10.22 7.80
N ARG A 102 -12.52 11.13 6.84
CA ARG A 102 -12.33 10.83 5.41
C ARG A 102 -11.19 11.66 4.85
N LEU A 103 -10.32 11.02 4.08
CA LEU A 103 -9.16 11.66 3.48
C LEU A 103 -9.58 12.66 2.40
N LYS A 104 -8.86 13.77 2.32
CA LYS A 104 -8.84 14.63 1.14
C LYS A 104 -7.59 14.29 0.34
N PHE A 105 -7.78 13.92 -0.92
CA PHE A 105 -6.66 13.55 -1.78
C PHE A 105 -6.14 14.79 -2.53
N GLU A 106 -4.84 14.79 -2.78
CA GLU A 106 -4.21 15.77 -3.65
C GLU A 106 -4.45 15.41 -5.11
N VAL A 107 -4.81 16.40 -5.92
CA VAL A 107 -4.88 16.32 -7.38
C VAL A 107 -4.03 17.47 -7.92
N ASP A 108 -3.01 17.15 -8.73
CA ASP A 108 -2.03 18.13 -9.24
C ASP A 108 -1.39 18.99 -8.13
N GLY A 109 -1.04 18.37 -7.00
CA GLY A 109 -0.41 19.05 -5.86
C GLY A 109 -1.34 19.95 -5.04
N LYS A 110 -2.66 19.91 -5.30
CA LYS A 110 -3.66 20.67 -4.55
C LYS A 110 -4.64 19.73 -3.86
N GLU A 111 -4.91 19.98 -2.59
CA GLU A 111 -5.93 19.25 -1.85
C GLU A 111 -7.31 19.45 -2.49
N HIS A 112 -8.03 18.36 -2.72
CA HIS A 112 -9.41 18.42 -3.17
C HIS A 112 -10.32 19.03 -2.09
N LYS A 113 -11.29 19.87 -2.49
CA LYS A 113 -12.17 20.58 -1.55
C LYS A 113 -12.96 19.62 -0.66
N ASP A 114 -13.56 18.62 -1.30
CA ASP A 114 -14.38 17.61 -0.63
C ASP A 114 -13.54 16.38 -0.26
N PRO A 115 -13.80 15.77 0.92
CA PRO A 115 -13.19 14.50 1.28
C PRO A 115 -13.71 13.37 0.39
N ALA A 116 -12.94 12.30 0.30
CA ALA A 116 -13.33 11.10 -0.40
C ALA A 116 -14.70 10.57 0.09
N PRO A 117 -15.56 10.05 -0.80
CA PRO A 117 -16.90 9.59 -0.41
C PRO A 117 -16.91 8.23 0.31
N PHE A 118 -15.75 7.71 0.73
CA PHE A 118 -15.58 6.40 1.35
C PHE A 118 -14.61 6.49 2.56
N PRO A 119 -14.74 5.58 3.54
CA PRO A 119 -13.74 5.42 4.59
C PRO A 119 -12.45 4.81 4.02
N SER A 120 -11.32 5.07 4.67
CA SER A 120 -10.01 4.55 4.29
C SER A 120 -9.38 3.76 5.43
N MET A 121 -8.55 2.78 5.07
CA MET A 121 -7.70 2.04 6.00
C MET A 121 -6.29 1.95 5.43
N VAL A 122 -5.33 1.84 6.34
CA VAL A 122 -3.95 1.46 6.05
C VAL A 122 -3.81 -0.02 6.36
N VAL A 123 -3.25 -0.77 5.42
CA VAL A 123 -2.96 -2.20 5.55
C VAL A 123 -1.44 -2.37 5.54
N ILE A 124 -0.88 -3.00 6.57
CA ILE A 124 0.55 -3.17 6.74
C ILE A 124 0.86 -4.66 6.68
N PHE A 125 1.54 -5.06 5.61
CA PHE A 125 2.12 -6.37 5.46
C PHE A 125 3.58 -6.31 5.90
N ARG A 126 3.89 -6.99 7.01
CA ARG A 126 5.25 -7.11 7.53
C ARG A 126 5.90 -8.37 6.97
N PRO A 127 7.21 -8.35 6.67
CA PRO A 127 7.93 -9.56 6.29
C PRO A 127 7.83 -10.59 7.42
N GLU A 128 7.65 -11.87 7.07
CA GLU A 128 7.67 -12.94 8.05
C GLU A 128 9.03 -12.96 8.77
N VAL A 129 9.00 -12.92 10.10
CA VAL A 129 10.21 -13.10 10.91
C VAL A 129 10.60 -14.56 10.79
N ARG A 130 11.59 -14.86 9.94
CA ARG A 130 12.22 -16.18 9.94
C ARG A 130 13.11 -16.29 11.16
N ILE A 131 12.66 -17.02 12.17
CA ILE A 131 13.54 -17.45 13.26
C ILE A 131 14.39 -18.59 12.69
N ASN A 132 15.70 -18.39 12.57
CA ASN A 132 16.61 -19.48 12.24
C ASN A 132 16.75 -20.38 13.47
N GLU A 133 16.34 -21.65 13.34
CA GLU A 133 16.48 -22.68 14.38
C GLU A 133 17.94 -23.06 14.69
N SER A 134 18.93 -22.46 14.01
CA SER A 134 20.36 -22.72 14.25
C SER A 134 20.94 -22.03 15.49
N ASN A 135 20.12 -21.32 16.28
CA ASN A 135 20.52 -20.65 17.53
C ASN A 135 19.82 -21.23 18.78
N LEU A 136 19.27 -22.46 18.69
CA LEU A 136 18.78 -23.24 19.84
C LEU A 136 19.71 -24.42 20.12
#